data_AF-T0YHD3-F1
#
_entry.id   AF-T0YHD3-F1
#
_cell.length_a   1.000
_cell.length_b   1.000
_cell.length_c   1.000
_cell.angle_alpha   90.00
_cell.angle_beta   90.00
_cell.angle_gamma   90.00
#
_symmetry.space_group_name_H-M   'P 1'
#
loop_
_entity.id
_entity.type
_entity.pdbx_description
1 polymer ?
#
loop_
_entity_poly.entity_id
_entity_poly.type
_entity_poly.pdbx_seq_one_letter_code
_entity_poly.pdbx_strand_id
1 'polypeptide(L)'
;KLYSEQALVHGFPRARSLTKNGIAFVAKSISRYVLTYGGIAFIVAGAAILAFPQLLDYGITTGIHVHNLDNLGVGFFIVIFAVVIIGFLGYINSMRKAVELGYTGETKEPPTVSE
;
A
#
# COMPACT_ATOMS: atom_id res chain seq x y z
N LYS A 1 -19.97 5.86 -16.88
CA LYS A 1 -19.83 6.55 -15.59
C LYS A 1 -20.40 5.77 -14.38
N LEU A 2 -21.06 4.62 -14.56
CA LEU A 2 -21.65 3.82 -13.46
C LEU A 2 -20.79 2.65 -12.92
N TYR A 3 -19.64 2.35 -13.52
CA TYR A 3 -18.78 1.23 -13.09
C TYR A 3 -17.67 1.63 -12.10
N SER A 4 -17.38 2.92 -11.91
CA SER A 4 -16.25 3.38 -11.07
C SER A 4 -16.58 3.46 -9.58
N GLU A 5 -17.85 3.58 -9.20
CA GLU A 5 -18.25 3.80 -7.80
C GLU A 5 -18.63 2.50 -7.07
N GLN A 6 -19.10 1.46 -7.76
CA GLN A 6 -19.48 0.19 -7.12
C GLN A 6 -18.28 -0.67 -6.66
N ALA A 7 -17.09 -0.42 -7.21
CA ALA A 7 -15.86 -1.13 -6.82
C ALA A 7 -15.27 -0.64 -5.47
N LEU A 8 -15.74 0.48 -4.93
CA LEU A 8 -15.25 1.04 -3.67
C LEU A 8 -15.98 0.50 -2.43
N VAL A 9 -17.26 0.10 -2.55
CA VAL A 9 -18.10 -0.23 -1.39
C VAL A 9 -18.12 -1.75 -1.09
N HIS A 10 -17.84 -2.61 -2.07
CA HIS A 10 -17.63 -4.06 -1.88
C HIS A 10 -16.16 -4.50 -1.97
N GLY A 11 -15.23 -3.53 -1.99
CA GLY A 11 -13.85 -3.66 -2.49
C GLY A 11 -12.84 -4.41 -1.62
N PHE A 12 -13.27 -5.20 -0.62
CA PHE A 12 -12.38 -6.19 -0.01
C PHE A 12 -12.49 -7.50 -0.81
N PRO A 13 -11.56 -7.81 -1.74
CA PRO A 13 -11.46 -9.16 -2.26
C PRO A 13 -11.24 -10.07 -1.06
N ARG A 14 -12.20 -10.98 -0.82
CA ARG A 14 -12.15 -11.98 0.23
C ARG A 14 -10.77 -12.64 0.14
N ALA A 15 -9.90 -12.37 1.11
CA ALA A 15 -8.50 -12.83 1.14
C ALA A 15 -8.38 -14.35 1.38
N ARG A 16 -9.38 -15.14 0.99
CA ARG A 16 -9.67 -16.43 1.63
C ARG A 16 -9.00 -17.65 1.05
N SER A 17 -8.16 -17.57 0.01
CA SER A 17 -7.33 -18.73 -0.38
C SER A 17 -6.18 -18.40 -1.34
N LEU A 18 -5.36 -17.39 -1.08
CA LEU A 18 -4.14 -17.23 -1.90
C LEU A 18 -3.21 -18.44 -1.68
N THR A 19 -2.75 -19.04 -2.78
CA THR A 19 -1.67 -20.03 -2.74
C THR A 19 -0.38 -19.41 -2.19
N LYS A 20 0.57 -20.21 -1.71
CA LYS A 20 1.89 -19.70 -1.26
C LYS A 20 2.56 -18.80 -2.31
N ASN A 21 2.42 -19.17 -3.58
CA ASN A 21 2.93 -18.38 -4.72
C ASN A 21 2.17 -17.06 -4.89
N GLY A 22 0.85 -17.05 -4.70
CA GLY A 22 0.03 -15.84 -4.68
C GLY A 22 0.42 -14.86 -3.58
N ILE A 23 0.67 -15.36 -2.36
CA ILE A 23 1.12 -14.54 -1.23
C ILE A 23 2.48 -13.90 -1.54
N ALA A 24 3.44 -14.68 -2.05
CA ALA A 24 4.76 -14.18 -2.44
C ALA A 24 4.68 -13.12 -3.56
N PHE A 25 3.82 -13.35 -4.56
CA PHE A 25 3.60 -12.40 -5.64
C PHE A 25 3.02 -11.07 -5.13
N VAL A 26 1.99 -11.14 -4.28
CA VAL A 26 1.36 -9.94 -3.70
C VAL A 26 2.35 -9.19 -2.83
N ALA A 27 3.07 -9.88 -1.94
CA ALA A 27 4.07 -9.26 -1.07
C ALA A 27 5.17 -8.55 -1.89
N LYS A 28 5.75 -9.23 -2.88
CA LYS A 28 6.77 -8.64 -3.76
C LYS A 28 6.24 -7.44 -4.54
N SER A 29 5.01 -7.52 -5.04
CA SER A 29 4.37 -6.46 -5.80
C SER A 29 4.10 -5.21 -4.95
N ILE A 30 3.60 -5.40 -3.72
CA ILE A 30 3.38 -4.32 -2.76
C ILE A 30 4.71 -3.66 -2.41
N SER A 31 5.73 -4.45 -2.04
CA SER A 31 7.04 -3.92 -1.69
C SER A 31 7.65 -3.11 -2.83
N ARG A 32 7.52 -3.59 -4.08
CA ARG A 32 7.97 -2.83 -5.26
C ARG A 32 7.19 -1.52 -5.39
N TYR A 33 5.88 -1.55 -5.24
CA TYR A 33 5.04 -0.36 -5.36
C TYR A 33 5.38 0.70 -4.29
N VAL A 34 5.49 0.28 -3.02
CA VAL A 34 5.88 1.15 -1.90
C VAL A 34 7.28 1.72 -2.12
N LEU A 35 8.25 0.90 -2.53
CA LEU A 35 9.61 1.37 -2.72
C LEU A 35 9.73 2.35 -3.90
N THR A 36 9.10 2.05 -5.03
CA THR A 36 9.16 2.91 -6.22
C THR A 36 8.41 4.22 -6.03
N TYR A 37 7.12 4.15 -5.71
CA TYR A 37 6.30 5.37 -5.59
C TYR A 37 6.60 6.12 -4.29
N GLY A 38 6.91 5.41 -3.21
CA GLY A 38 7.33 6.03 -1.96
C GLY A 38 8.66 6.77 -2.13
N GLY A 39 9.63 6.17 -2.81
CA GLY A 39 10.91 6.83 -3.13
C GLY A 39 10.71 8.12 -3.93
N ILE A 40 9.86 8.09 -4.96
CA ILE A 40 9.53 9.30 -5.74
C ILE A 40 8.85 10.35 -4.85
N ALA A 41 7.88 9.94 -4.02
CA ALA A 41 7.20 10.86 -3.10
C ALA A 41 8.19 11.52 -2.12
N PHE A 42 9.17 10.77 -1.61
CA PHE A 42 10.23 11.32 -0.76
C PHE A 42 11.14 12.30 -1.46
N ILE A 43 11.51 12.04 -2.72
CA ILE A 43 12.32 12.97 -3.51
C ILE A 43 11.57 14.29 -3.69
N VAL A 44 10.29 14.23 -4.07
CA VAL A 44 9.45 15.41 -4.27
C VAL A 44 9.26 16.16 -2.95
N ALA A 45 8.95 15.47 -1.86
CA ALA A 45 8.76 16.08 -0.55
C ALA A 45 10.06 16.72 -0.01
N GLY A 46 11.20 16.05 -0.17
CA GLY A 46 12.51 16.58 0.21
C GLY A 46 12.87 17.83 -0.60
N ALA A 47 12.63 17.81 -1.92
CA ALA A 47 12.83 18.99 -2.76
C ALA A 47 11.91 20.15 -2.34
N ALA A 48 10.65 19.87 -1.99
CA ALA A 48 9.72 20.88 -1.50
C ALA A 48 10.16 21.49 -0.17
N ILE A 49 10.67 20.69 0.77
CA ILE A 49 11.22 21.18 2.04
C ILE A 49 12.45 22.06 1.81
N LEU A 50 13.34 21.67 0.90
CA LEU A 50 14.51 22.49 0.56
C LEU A 50 14.12 23.83 -0.10
N ALA A 51 13.07 23.84 -0.93
CA ALA A 51 12.55 25.07 -1.54
C ALA A 51 11.77 25.95 -0.54
N PHE A 52 11.08 25.33 0.43
CA PHE A 52 10.20 25.99 1.39
C PHE A 52 10.50 25.50 2.81
N PRO A 53 11.57 26.01 3.45
CA PRO A 53 11.98 25.54 4.78
C PRO A 53 10.92 25.80 5.86
N GLN A 54 10.03 26.78 5.67
CA GLN A 54 8.87 27.07 6.52
C GLN A 54 7.94 25.86 6.75
N LEU A 55 8.01 24.84 5.88
CA LEU A 55 7.26 23.59 6.07
C LEU A 55 7.70 22.83 7.33
N LEU A 56 8.96 23.00 7.77
CA LEU A 56 9.51 22.33 8.95
C LEU A 56 8.96 22.88 10.28
N ASP A 57 8.39 24.09 10.27
CA ASP A 57 7.81 24.71 11.47
C ASP A 57 6.44 24.12 11.84
N TYR A 58 5.84 23.34 10.93
CA TYR A 58 4.58 22.66 11.19
C TYR A 58 4.81 21.33 11.93
N GLY A 59 4.12 21.16 13.06
CA GLY A 59 4.13 19.94 13.83
C GLY A 59 3.04 19.89 14.89
N ILE A 60 2.83 18.70 15.45
CA ILE A 60 1.88 18.45 16.54
C ILE A 60 2.64 18.10 17.80
N THR A 61 2.45 18.88 18.86
CA THR A 61 3.01 18.58 20.18
C THR A 61 2.20 17.48 20.86
N THR A 62 2.85 16.41 21.30
CA THR A 62 2.18 15.25 21.95
C THR A 62 2.17 15.34 23.48
N GLY A 63 3.02 16.18 24.07
CA GLY A 63 3.20 16.32 25.51
C GLY A 63 4.06 15.23 26.16
N ILE A 64 4.56 14.26 25.39
CA ILE A 64 5.50 13.24 25.88
C ILE A 64 6.90 13.84 25.90
N HIS A 65 7.60 13.79 27.05
CA HIS A 65 8.94 14.35 27.23
C HIS A 65 10.05 13.47 26.62
N VAL A 66 9.92 13.12 25.34
CA VAL A 66 10.91 12.37 24.57
C VAL A 66 11.18 13.14 23.29
N HIS A 67 12.45 13.45 23.01
CA HIS A 67 12.84 14.21 21.82
C HIS A 67 12.28 13.57 20.53
N ASN A 68 11.73 14.38 19.61
CA ASN A 68 11.12 13.96 18.34
C ASN A 68 9.78 13.19 18.48
N LEU A 69 9.36 12.89 19.71
CA LEU A 69 8.02 12.42 20.04
C LEU A 69 7.22 13.53 20.72
N ASP A 70 7.88 14.40 21.47
CA ASP A 70 7.35 15.62 22.08
C ASP A 70 6.71 16.53 21.02
N ASN A 71 7.32 16.61 19.85
CA ASN A 71 6.86 17.33 18.68
C ASN A 71 6.98 16.46 17.43
N LEU A 72 5.83 16.05 16.89
CA LEU A 72 5.75 15.34 15.62
C LEU A 72 5.75 16.37 14.49
N GLY A 73 6.89 16.54 13.82
CA GLY A 73 7.01 17.47 12.69
C GLY A 73 6.38 16.94 11.39
N VAL A 74 6.29 17.82 10.40
CA VAL A 74 5.77 17.50 9.05
C VAL A 74 6.46 16.28 8.42
N GLY A 75 7.75 16.07 8.68
CA GLY A 75 8.53 14.96 8.12
C GLY A 75 7.96 13.59 8.53
N PHE A 76 7.52 13.45 9.78
CA PHE A 76 6.87 12.23 10.26
C PHE A 76 5.57 11.96 9.50
N PHE A 77 4.73 12.99 9.34
CA PHE A 77 3.47 12.86 8.64
C PHE A 77 3.65 12.54 7.15
N ILE A 78 4.61 13.16 6.47
CA ILE A 78 4.95 12.85 5.07
C ILE A 78 5.24 11.35 4.92
N VAL A 79 6.06 10.78 5.81
CA VAL A 79 6.42 9.35 5.78
C VAL A 79 5.16 8.49 5.98
N ILE A 80 4.39 8.76 7.01
CA ILE A 80 3.18 7.98 7.34
C ILE A 80 2.17 8.03 6.20
N PHE A 81 1.87 9.22 5.69
CA PHE A 81 0.92 9.37 4.58
C PHE A 81 1.44 8.68 3.32
N ALA A 82 2.72 8.83 2.98
CA ALA A 82 3.29 8.15 1.82
C ALA A 82 3.16 6.63 1.94
N VAL A 83 3.59 6.04 3.07
CA VAL A 83 3.56 4.57 3.26
C VAL A 83 2.13 4.05 3.32
N VAL A 84 1.23 4.71 4.04
CA VAL A 84 -0.16 4.26 4.18
C VAL A 84 -0.89 4.34 2.85
N ILE A 85 -0.83 5.46 2.14
CA ILE A 85 -1.54 5.65 0.87
C ILE A 85 -0.96 4.71 -0.19
N ILE A 86 0.35 4.71 -0.37
CA ILE A 86 1.00 3.94 -1.44
C ILE A 86 0.94 2.44 -1.13
N GLY A 87 1.12 2.04 0.13
CA GLY A 87 0.97 0.66 0.57
C GLY A 87 -0.45 0.14 0.38
N PHE A 88 -1.46 0.94 0.73
CA PHE A 88 -2.85 0.57 0.54
C PHE A 88 -3.24 0.45 -0.93
N LEU A 89 -2.84 1.42 -1.77
CA LEU A 89 -3.06 1.36 -3.22
C LEU A 89 -2.34 0.17 -3.87
N GLY A 90 -1.10 -0.07 -3.47
CA GLY A 90 -0.30 -1.21 -3.92
C GLY A 90 -0.94 -2.55 -3.53
N TYR A 91 -1.48 -2.64 -2.32
CA TYR A 91 -2.20 -3.83 -1.83
C TYR A 91 -3.44 -4.12 -2.67
N ILE A 92 -4.33 -3.14 -2.86
CA ILE A 92 -5.56 -3.32 -3.63
C ILE A 92 -5.23 -3.76 -5.06
N ASN A 93 -4.28 -3.09 -5.71
CA ASN A 93 -3.90 -3.42 -7.08
C ASN A 93 -3.26 -4.81 -7.19
N SER A 94 -2.41 -5.18 -6.24
CA SER A 94 -1.74 -6.49 -6.21
C SER A 94 -2.73 -7.63 -5.96
N MET A 95 -3.69 -7.42 -5.05
CA MET A 95 -4.74 -8.39 -4.76
C MET A 95 -5.65 -8.65 -5.96
N ARG A 96 -6.06 -7.59 -6.68
CA ARG A 96 -6.86 -7.74 -7.92
C ARG A 96 -6.13 -8.58 -8.96
N LYS A 97 -4.85 -8.26 -9.20
CA LYS A 97 -4.00 -9.02 -10.14
C LYS A 97 -3.80 -10.47 -9.71
N ALA A 98 -3.64 -10.73 -8.42
CA ALA A 98 -3.46 -12.10 -7.93
C ALA A 98 -4.71 -12.97 -8.14
N VAL A 99 -5.90 -12.38 -8.01
CA VAL A 99 -7.18 -13.05 -8.33
C VAL A 99 -7.32 -13.28 -9.84
N GLU A 100 -7.01 -12.28 -10.65
CA GLU A 100 -7.06 -12.38 -12.12
C GLU A 100 -6.10 -13.45 -12.67
N LEU A 101 -4.92 -13.59 -12.07
CA LEU A 101 -3.92 -14.60 -12.43
C LEU A 101 -4.22 -16.00 -11.86
N GLY A 102 -5.38 -16.20 -11.21
CA GLY A 102 -5.79 -17.52 -10.71
C GLY A 102 -4.99 -18.02 -9.52
N TYR A 103 -4.31 -17.15 -8.76
CA TYR A 103 -3.58 -17.55 -7.56
C TYR A 103 -4.49 -17.82 -6.34
N THR A 104 -5.80 -17.89 -6.54
CA THR A 104 -6.81 -18.28 -5.56
C THR A 104 -7.09 -19.77 -5.66
N GLY A 105 -7.04 -20.47 -4.52
CA GLY A 105 -7.30 -21.90 -4.45
C GLY A 105 -8.78 -22.21 -4.70
N GLU A 106 -9.10 -22.55 -5.95
CA GLU A 106 -10.00 -23.66 -6.28
C GLU A 106 -9.27 -24.55 -7.30
N THR A 107 -8.48 -25.49 -6.81
CA THR A 107 -8.31 -26.74 -7.56
C THR A 107 -9.67 -27.41 -7.63
N LYS A 108 -10.46 -27.12 -8.68
CA LYS A 108 -11.42 -28.12 -9.16
C LYS A 108 -10.59 -29.32 -9.60
N GLU A 109 -10.98 -30.50 -9.12
CA GLU A 109 -10.30 -31.78 -9.33
C GLU A 109 -9.67 -31.91 -10.73
N PRO A 110 -8.45 -32.49 -10.84
CA PRO A 110 -7.90 -32.84 -12.14
C PRO A 110 -8.89 -33.78 -12.86
N PRO A 111 -9.07 -33.64 -14.19
CA PRO A 111 -9.99 -34.51 -14.91
C PRO A 111 -9.59 -35.96 -14.67
N THR A 112 -10.53 -36.71 -14.10
CA THR A 112 -10.43 -38.17 -13.97
C THR A 112 -10.22 -38.73 -15.36
N VAL A 113 -9.03 -39.24 -15.63
CA VAL A 113 -8.76 -40.04 -16.82
C VAL A 113 -9.56 -41.32 -16.63
N SER A 114 -10.66 -41.45 -17.36
CA SER A 114 -11.36 -42.72 -17.50
C SER A 114 -10.42 -43.70 -18.19
N GLU A 115 -10.18 -44.83 -17.53
CA GLU A 115 -9.44 -45.99 -18.06
C GLU A 115 -9.97 -46.48 -19.42
#